data_AF-A0A7K4NVY6-F1
#
_entry.id   AF-A0A7K4NVY6-F1
#
_cell.length_a   1.000
_cell.length_b   1.000
_cell.length_c   1.000
_cell.angle_alpha   90.00
_cell.angle_beta   90.00
_cell.angle_gamma   90.00
#
_symmetry.space_group_name_H-M   'P 1'
#
loop_
_entity.id
_entity.type
_entity.pdbx_description
1 polymer ?
#
loop_
_entity_poly.entity_id
_entity_poly.type
_entity_poly.pdbx_seq_one_letter_code
_entity_poly.pdbx_strand_id
1 'polypeptide(L)'
;MSKDEVSIIGKPVKDMYGTTIGNVLGTLTHIDGCIQTVGIDCGSEGLKQIPYDQIVLQGDVVIYVPGWRMDAQKILKEKRLTLKRLKALMGIISENDATKSDADLIHDTYKTKLMELDEAESKVRDELSTRLDELDGQENAVKVILFDAKVQFKSDEISDYTFESVKKQCNNLLERMSHERVEVNNVQRRIEELSLECMELTQPKTEMIQESAVSYL
;
A
#
# COMPACT_ATOMS: atom_id res chain seq x y z
N MET A 1 -5.68 -23.94 -16.05
CA MET A 1 -6.41 -23.85 -14.78
C MET A 1 -5.86 -24.88 -13.82
N SER A 2 -5.15 -24.43 -12.79
CA SER A 2 -4.79 -25.32 -11.69
C SER A 2 -6.06 -25.69 -10.91
N LYS A 3 -6.11 -26.88 -10.28
CA LYS A 3 -7.27 -27.28 -9.45
C LYS A 3 -7.56 -26.31 -8.31
N ASP A 4 -6.56 -25.54 -7.89
CA ASP A 4 -6.64 -24.59 -6.78
C ASP A 4 -7.43 -23.32 -7.13
N GLU A 5 -7.43 -22.90 -8.40
CA GLU A 5 -8.13 -21.70 -8.90
C GLU A 5 -9.67 -21.82 -8.83
N VAL A 6 -10.22 -23.04 -8.96
CA VAL A 6 -11.67 -23.30 -8.80
C VAL A 6 -12.06 -23.49 -7.33
N SER A 7 -11.08 -23.68 -6.44
CA SER A 7 -11.30 -24.02 -5.03
C SER A 7 -11.69 -22.82 -4.14
N ILE A 8 -11.77 -21.61 -4.71
CA ILE A 8 -12.04 -20.39 -3.93
C ILE A 8 -13.53 -20.04 -3.80
N ILE A 9 -14.39 -20.58 -4.68
CA ILE A 9 -15.81 -20.22 -4.72
C ILE A 9 -16.51 -20.65 -3.42
N GLY A 10 -17.31 -19.76 -2.86
CA GLY A 10 -18.02 -19.96 -1.59
C GLY A 10 -17.16 -19.76 -0.33
N LYS A 11 -15.84 -19.58 -0.46
CA LYS A 11 -14.98 -19.34 0.70
C LYS A 11 -15.21 -17.94 1.29
N PRO A 12 -15.10 -17.78 2.61
CA PRO A 12 -15.12 -16.48 3.26
C PRO A 12 -13.89 -15.67 2.85
N VAL A 13 -14.10 -14.38 2.65
CA VAL A 13 -13.06 -13.41 2.36
C VAL A 13 -12.78 -12.58 3.59
N LYS A 14 -11.50 -12.46 3.94
CA LYS A 14 -11.01 -11.52 4.95
C LYS A 14 -9.96 -10.61 4.36
N ASP A 15 -9.81 -9.40 4.87
CA ASP A 15 -8.59 -8.64 4.64
C ASP A 15 -7.41 -9.30 5.37
N MET A 16 -6.21 -8.83 5.03
CA MET A 16 -4.96 -9.21 5.67
C MET A 16 -4.84 -8.81 7.16
N TYR A 17 -5.78 -8.02 7.70
CA TYR A 17 -5.87 -7.66 9.12
C TYR A 17 -6.92 -8.50 9.87
N GLY A 18 -7.60 -9.42 9.19
CA GLY A 18 -8.59 -10.34 9.75
C GLY A 18 -10.04 -9.84 9.73
N THR A 19 -10.33 -8.69 9.11
CA THR A 19 -11.69 -8.19 8.91
C THR A 19 -12.42 -8.99 7.85
N THR A 20 -13.60 -9.52 8.18
CA THR A 20 -14.45 -10.21 7.21
C THR A 20 -15.04 -9.23 6.22
N ILE A 21 -14.88 -9.53 4.92
CA ILE A 21 -15.37 -8.71 3.81
C ILE A 21 -16.67 -9.29 3.24
N GLY A 22 -16.76 -10.61 3.14
CA GLY A 22 -17.85 -11.26 2.43
C GLY A 22 -17.54 -12.71 2.08
N ASN A 23 -18.23 -13.24 1.07
CA ASN A 23 -17.97 -14.57 0.53
C ASN A 23 -17.75 -14.51 -0.98
N VAL A 24 -16.89 -15.38 -1.51
CA VAL A 24 -16.66 -15.47 -2.96
C VAL A 24 -17.92 -16.00 -3.66
N LEU A 25 -18.47 -15.20 -4.57
CA LEU A 25 -19.62 -15.58 -5.41
C LEU A 25 -19.18 -16.35 -6.66
N GLY A 26 -18.05 -15.97 -7.26
CA GLY A 26 -17.56 -16.56 -8.50
C GLY A 26 -16.37 -15.80 -9.08
N THR A 27 -15.94 -16.19 -10.27
CA THR A 27 -14.78 -15.63 -10.96
C THR A 27 -15.14 -15.19 -12.37
N LEU A 28 -14.61 -14.04 -12.82
CA LEU A 28 -14.61 -13.66 -14.23
C LEU A 28 -13.25 -14.03 -14.84
N THR A 29 -13.28 -14.71 -15.97
CA THR A 29 -12.08 -15.20 -16.67
C THR A 29 -11.91 -14.51 -18.01
N HIS A 30 -10.66 -14.34 -18.43
CA HIS A 30 -10.32 -13.91 -19.78
C HIS A 30 -10.55 -15.06 -20.78
N ILE A 31 -10.46 -14.75 -22.08
CA ILE A 31 -10.65 -15.74 -23.17
C ILE A 31 -9.63 -16.88 -23.16
N ASP A 32 -8.47 -16.65 -22.54
CA ASP A 32 -7.42 -17.66 -22.34
C ASP A 32 -7.67 -18.57 -21.13
N GLY A 33 -8.75 -18.34 -20.39
CA GLY A 33 -9.15 -19.10 -19.20
C GLY A 33 -8.48 -18.67 -17.90
N CYS A 34 -7.66 -17.60 -17.89
CA CYS A 34 -7.09 -17.05 -16.66
C CYS A 34 -8.14 -16.22 -15.91
N ILE A 35 -8.18 -16.33 -14.58
CA ILE A 35 -9.05 -15.50 -13.75
C ILE A 35 -8.55 -14.05 -13.79
N GLN A 36 -9.47 -13.13 -14.10
CA GLN A 36 -9.23 -11.69 -14.05
C GLN A 36 -9.65 -11.12 -12.70
N THR A 37 -10.88 -11.39 -12.29
CA THR A 37 -11.45 -10.87 -11.05
C THR A 37 -12.25 -11.92 -10.30
N VAL A 38 -12.34 -11.73 -9.00
CA VAL A 38 -13.16 -12.50 -8.06
C VAL A 38 -14.33 -11.63 -7.61
N GLY A 39 -15.55 -12.10 -7.84
CA GLY A 39 -16.76 -11.45 -7.34
C GLY A 39 -17.01 -11.84 -5.89
N ILE A 40 -17.19 -10.86 -5.02
CA ILE A 40 -17.39 -11.04 -3.57
C ILE A 40 -18.71 -10.41 -3.17
N ASP A 41 -19.57 -11.20 -2.54
CA ASP A 41 -20.80 -10.71 -1.92
C ASP A 41 -20.46 -10.10 -0.56
N CYS A 42 -20.55 -8.76 -0.47
CA CYS A 42 -20.32 -7.97 0.73
C CYS A 42 -21.63 -7.64 1.47
N GLY A 43 -22.71 -8.39 1.24
CA GLY A 43 -24.00 -8.19 1.88
C GLY A 43 -24.61 -6.84 1.52
N SER A 44 -24.77 -5.96 2.50
CA SER A 44 -25.37 -4.63 2.29
C SER A 44 -24.54 -3.69 1.41
N GLU A 45 -23.22 -3.93 1.29
CA GLU A 45 -22.36 -3.19 0.36
C GLU A 45 -22.45 -3.72 -1.09
N GLY A 46 -23.21 -4.79 -1.31
CA GLY A 46 -23.42 -5.39 -2.62
C GLY A 46 -22.23 -6.20 -3.13
N LEU A 47 -22.14 -6.34 -4.45
CA LEU A 47 -21.08 -7.11 -5.12
C LEU A 47 -19.84 -6.24 -5.34
N LYS A 48 -18.69 -6.67 -4.83
CA LYS A 48 -17.38 -6.12 -5.20
C LYS A 48 -16.66 -7.06 -6.15
N GLN A 49 -16.01 -6.51 -7.18
CA GLN A 49 -15.12 -7.27 -8.05
C GLN A 49 -13.68 -6.91 -7.71
N ILE A 50 -12.93 -7.89 -7.23
CA ILE A 50 -11.54 -7.71 -6.81
C ILE A 50 -10.61 -8.38 -7.82
N PRO A 51 -9.57 -7.70 -8.33
CA PRO A 51 -8.53 -8.30 -9.15
C PRO A 51 -7.94 -9.58 -8.53
N TYR A 52 -7.72 -10.61 -9.34
CA TYR A 52 -7.24 -11.90 -8.83
C TYR A 52 -5.83 -11.81 -8.20
N ASP A 53 -5.00 -10.87 -8.63
CA ASP A 53 -3.68 -10.62 -8.06
C ASP A 53 -3.72 -10.02 -6.63
N GLN A 54 -4.87 -9.51 -6.21
CA GLN A 54 -5.13 -9.05 -4.84
C GLN A 54 -5.69 -10.15 -3.94
N ILE A 55 -5.74 -11.39 -4.41
CA ILE A 55 -6.34 -12.52 -3.71
C ILE A 55 -5.30 -13.60 -3.40
N VAL A 56 -5.24 -13.99 -2.13
CA VAL A 56 -4.37 -15.08 -1.65
C VAL A 56 -5.21 -16.14 -0.95
N LEU A 57 -5.16 -17.38 -1.42
CA LEU A 57 -5.84 -18.49 -0.76
C LEU A 57 -5.00 -18.98 0.44
N GLN A 58 -5.57 -18.92 1.64
CA GLN A 58 -4.95 -19.42 2.87
C GLN A 58 -5.85 -20.48 3.52
N GLY A 59 -5.63 -21.74 3.16
CA GLY A 59 -6.50 -22.83 3.58
C GLY A 59 -7.92 -22.66 3.05
N ASP A 60 -8.89 -22.51 3.96
CA ASP A 60 -10.30 -22.32 3.64
C ASP A 60 -10.77 -20.86 3.67
N VAL A 61 -9.84 -19.91 3.80
CA VAL A 61 -10.14 -18.47 3.77
C VAL A 61 -9.41 -17.83 2.59
N VAL A 62 -10.09 -16.91 1.94
CA VAL A 62 -9.52 -16.03 0.92
C VAL A 62 -9.07 -14.74 1.59
N ILE A 63 -7.80 -14.39 1.42
CA ILE A 63 -7.21 -13.15 1.95
C ILE A 63 -7.16 -12.11 0.83
N TYR A 64 -7.83 -10.98 1.07
CA TYR A 64 -7.76 -9.78 0.25
C TYR A 64 -6.56 -8.93 0.65
N VAL A 65 -5.76 -8.57 -0.35
CA VAL A 65 -4.61 -7.68 -0.24
C VAL A 65 -4.99 -6.33 -0.87
N PRO A 66 -4.98 -5.21 -0.11
CA PRO A 66 -5.36 -3.90 -0.64
C PRO A 66 -4.55 -3.46 -1.86
N GLY A 67 -5.21 -2.75 -2.79
CA GLY A 67 -4.59 -2.24 -4.02
C GLY A 67 -3.36 -1.37 -3.78
N TRP A 68 -3.44 -0.40 -2.87
CA TRP A 68 -2.29 0.44 -2.49
C TRP A 68 -1.05 -0.39 -2.11
N ARG A 69 -1.23 -1.57 -1.51
CA ARG A 69 -0.10 -2.42 -1.10
C ARG A 69 0.57 -3.05 -2.31
N MET A 70 -0.20 -3.51 -3.28
CA MET A 70 0.31 -4.07 -4.54
C MET A 70 1.06 -3.01 -5.33
N ASP A 71 0.45 -1.83 -5.47
CA ASP A 71 1.04 -0.71 -6.21
C ASP A 71 2.30 -0.18 -5.52
N ALA A 72 2.26 0.03 -4.21
CA ALA A 72 3.43 0.44 -3.44
C ALA A 72 4.59 -0.57 -3.57
N GLN A 73 4.32 -1.87 -3.47
CA GLN A 73 5.37 -2.89 -3.63
C GLN A 73 6.00 -2.86 -5.02
N LYS A 74 5.19 -2.69 -6.07
CA LYS A 74 5.66 -2.57 -7.44
C LYS A 74 6.53 -1.33 -7.61
N ILE A 75 6.05 -0.16 -7.16
CA ILE A 75 6.77 1.12 -7.23
C ILE A 75 8.10 1.03 -6.48
N LEU A 76 8.10 0.57 -5.23
CA LEU A 76 9.32 0.44 -4.42
C LEU A 76 10.36 -0.47 -5.08
N LYS A 77 9.92 -1.56 -5.73
CA LYS A 77 10.81 -2.49 -6.45
C LYS A 77 11.37 -1.86 -7.72
N GLU A 78 10.53 -1.28 -8.55
CA GLU A 78 10.92 -0.68 -9.83
C GLU A 78 11.82 0.55 -9.60
N LYS A 79 11.42 1.47 -8.72
CA LYS A 79 12.19 2.69 -8.41
C LYS A 79 13.58 2.36 -7.88
N ARG A 80 13.68 1.43 -6.91
CA ARG A 80 14.97 0.98 -6.38
C ARG A 80 15.88 0.41 -7.47
N LEU A 81 15.35 -0.42 -8.38
CA LEU A 81 16.15 -0.98 -9.47
C LEU A 81 16.62 0.11 -10.43
N THR A 82 15.74 1.04 -10.79
CA THR A 82 16.06 2.16 -11.68
C THR A 82 17.14 3.05 -11.08
N LEU A 83 17.04 3.41 -9.79
CA LEU A 83 18.06 4.20 -9.07
C LEU A 83 19.42 3.48 -9.03
N LYS A 84 19.43 2.17 -8.76
CA LYS A 84 20.67 1.37 -8.77
C LYS A 84 21.33 1.35 -10.16
N ARG A 85 20.53 1.23 -11.21
CA ARG A 85 21.03 1.26 -12.60
C ARG A 85 21.53 2.64 -13.00
N LEU A 86 20.85 3.70 -12.57
CA LEU A 86 21.28 5.07 -12.79
C LEU A 86 22.63 5.35 -12.10
N LYS A 87 22.80 4.94 -10.84
CA LYS A 87 24.09 5.00 -10.12
C LYS A 87 25.21 4.30 -10.89
N ALA A 88 24.97 3.09 -11.38
CA ALA A 88 25.95 2.33 -12.15
C ALA A 88 26.31 3.02 -13.47
N LEU A 89 25.31 3.57 -14.17
CA LEU A 89 25.51 4.32 -15.41
C LEU A 89 26.38 5.57 -15.17
N MET A 90 26.08 6.34 -14.12
CA MET A 90 26.87 7.52 -13.73
C MET A 90 28.32 7.13 -13.39
N GLY A 91 28.53 5.98 -12.74
CA GLY A 91 29.87 5.44 -12.48
C GLY A 91 30.65 5.16 -13.78
N ILE A 92 30.05 4.45 -14.72
CA ILE A 92 30.67 4.13 -16.02
C ILE A 92 31.04 5.40 -16.79
N ILE A 93 30.12 6.38 -16.86
CA ILE A 93 30.38 7.67 -17.54
C ILE A 93 31.57 8.40 -16.88
N SER A 94 31.69 8.34 -15.55
CA SER A 94 32.79 9.01 -14.83
C SER A 94 34.16 8.35 -15.05
N GLU A 95 34.20 7.06 -15.38
CA GLU A 95 35.42 6.29 -15.61
C GLU A 95 35.89 6.33 -17.07
N ASN A 96 34.98 6.51 -18.04
CA ASN A 96 35.29 6.49 -19.47
C ASN A 96 34.42 7.47 -20.29
N ASP A 97 35.01 8.61 -20.65
CA ASP A 97 34.32 9.66 -21.42
C ASP A 97 34.01 9.26 -22.88
N ALA A 98 34.64 8.19 -23.40
CA ALA A 98 34.42 7.73 -24.77
C ALA A 98 33.05 7.05 -25.01
N THR A 99 32.36 6.60 -23.95
CA THR A 99 31.04 5.94 -24.03
C THR A 99 29.87 6.89 -23.75
N LYS A 100 30.13 8.20 -23.69
CA LYS A 100 29.16 9.21 -23.23
C LYS A 100 27.91 9.29 -24.11
N SER A 101 28.07 9.27 -25.44
CA SER A 101 26.92 9.32 -26.38
C SER A 101 26.01 8.09 -26.28
N ASP A 102 26.58 6.91 -26.04
CA ASP A 102 25.81 5.66 -25.88
C ASP A 102 25.10 5.63 -24.52
N ALA A 103 25.67 6.32 -23.52
CA ALA A 103 25.13 6.42 -22.18
C ALA A 103 23.98 7.44 -22.07
N ASP A 104 23.98 8.49 -22.89
CA ASP A 104 22.95 9.55 -22.86
C ASP A 104 21.53 8.99 -23.13
N LEU A 105 21.38 8.13 -24.14
CA LEU A 105 20.07 7.52 -24.46
C LEU A 105 19.55 6.64 -23.31
N ILE A 106 20.44 5.90 -22.64
CA ILE A 106 20.10 5.04 -21.51
C ILE A 106 19.76 5.91 -20.28
N HIS A 107 20.49 7.00 -20.08
CA HIS A 107 20.24 7.96 -19.01
C HIS A 107 18.84 8.58 -19.14
N ASP A 108 18.49 9.05 -20.34
CA ASP A 108 17.17 9.61 -20.62
C ASP A 108 16.06 8.59 -20.41
N THR A 109 16.28 7.33 -20.80
CA THR A 109 15.34 6.22 -20.55
C THR A 109 15.08 6.03 -19.05
N TYR A 110 16.13 6.06 -18.22
CA TYR A 110 15.98 5.95 -16.77
C TYR A 110 15.28 7.16 -16.17
N LYS A 111 15.58 8.37 -16.65
CA LYS A 111 14.93 9.60 -16.21
C LYS A 111 13.43 9.59 -16.51
N THR A 112 13.03 9.23 -17.73
CA THR A 112 11.62 9.08 -18.10
C THR A 112 10.93 8.05 -17.21
N LYS A 113 11.56 6.90 -16.97
CA LYS A 113 10.99 5.87 -16.09
C LYS A 113 10.83 6.35 -14.64
N LEU A 114 11.77 7.15 -14.12
CA LEU A 114 11.65 7.75 -12.78
C LEU A 114 10.47 8.73 -12.73
N MET A 115 10.28 9.57 -13.75
CA MET A 115 9.13 10.48 -13.81
C MET A 115 7.78 9.73 -13.82
N GLU A 116 7.67 8.64 -14.58
CA GLU A 116 6.46 7.78 -14.56
C GLU A 116 6.21 7.15 -13.18
N LEU A 117 7.28 6.74 -12.50
CA LEU A 117 7.20 6.17 -11.15
C LEU A 117 6.81 7.22 -10.11
N ASP A 118 7.27 8.46 -10.25
CA ASP A 118 6.91 9.57 -9.35
C ASP A 118 5.41 9.93 -9.45
N GLU A 119 4.85 9.92 -10.66
CA GLU A 119 3.41 10.11 -10.87
C GLU A 119 2.58 8.98 -10.24
N ALA A 120 2.99 7.73 -10.44
CA ALA A 120 2.33 6.57 -9.81
C ALA A 120 2.47 6.60 -8.28
N GLU A 121 3.63 7.01 -7.78
CA GLU A 121 3.89 7.19 -6.35
C GLU A 121 2.97 8.25 -5.74
N SER A 122 2.75 9.38 -6.42
CA SER A 122 1.85 10.42 -5.93
C SER A 122 0.45 9.87 -5.69
N LYS A 123 -0.09 9.09 -6.63
CA LYS A 123 -1.42 8.48 -6.52
C LYS A 123 -1.51 7.53 -5.33
N VAL A 124 -0.48 6.70 -5.12
CA VAL A 124 -0.42 5.81 -3.96
C VAL A 124 -0.32 6.62 -2.67
N ARG A 125 0.46 7.70 -2.61
CA ARG A 125 0.53 8.55 -1.40
C ARG A 125 -0.82 9.18 -1.06
N ASP A 126 -1.56 9.64 -2.06
CA ASP A 126 -2.90 10.20 -1.88
C ASP A 126 -3.88 9.15 -1.35
N GLU A 127 -3.84 7.92 -1.89
CA GLU A 127 -4.64 6.79 -1.40
C GLU A 127 -4.29 6.43 0.04
N LEU A 128 -2.99 6.35 0.38
CA LEU A 128 -2.52 6.08 1.74
C LEU A 128 -2.94 7.17 2.74
N SER A 129 -2.88 8.45 2.33
CA SER A 129 -3.33 9.57 3.17
C SER A 129 -4.83 9.51 3.42
N THR A 130 -5.62 9.29 2.37
CA THR A 130 -7.08 9.12 2.47
C THR A 130 -7.41 7.97 3.43
N ARG A 131 -6.68 6.86 3.33
CA ARG A 131 -6.89 5.70 4.21
C ARG A 131 -6.57 5.99 5.67
N LEU A 132 -5.54 6.80 5.95
CA LEU A 132 -5.23 7.22 7.33
C LEU A 132 -6.35 8.09 7.91
N ASP A 133 -6.91 9.01 7.13
CA ASP A 133 -8.02 9.86 7.55
C ASP A 133 -9.28 9.04 7.85
N GLU A 134 -9.57 8.02 7.02
CA GLU A 134 -10.66 7.07 7.28
C GLU A 134 -10.44 6.29 8.59
N LEU A 135 -9.22 5.80 8.82
CA LEU A 135 -8.87 5.08 10.05
C LEU A 135 -9.01 5.99 11.28
N ASP A 136 -8.61 7.26 11.19
CA ASP A 136 -8.80 8.24 12.27
C ASP A 136 -10.29 8.46 12.59
N GLY A 137 -11.11 8.64 11.56
CA GLY A 137 -12.56 8.79 11.71
C GLY A 137 -13.20 7.58 12.38
N GLN A 138 -12.85 6.38 11.93
CA GLN A 138 -13.38 5.14 12.49
C GLN A 138 -12.87 4.88 13.91
N GLU A 139 -11.58 5.10 14.19
CA GLU A 139 -10.99 4.96 15.52
C GLU A 139 -11.67 5.86 16.54
N ASN A 140 -11.93 7.12 16.16
CA ASN A 140 -12.65 8.07 17.02
C ASN A 140 -14.09 7.60 17.29
N ALA A 141 -14.81 7.14 16.27
CA ALA A 141 -16.17 6.60 16.45
C ALA A 141 -16.19 5.41 17.42
N VAL A 142 -15.23 4.47 17.28
CA VAL A 142 -15.12 3.30 18.17
C VAL A 142 -14.82 3.72 19.62
N LYS A 143 -13.94 4.71 19.82
CA LYS A 143 -13.63 5.23 21.16
C LYS A 143 -14.85 5.91 21.81
N VAL A 144 -15.63 6.65 21.04
CA VAL A 144 -16.89 7.26 21.53
C VAL A 144 -17.89 6.19 21.94
N ILE A 145 -18.08 5.16 21.12
CA ILE A 145 -18.97 4.02 21.45
C ILE A 145 -18.51 3.32 22.73
N LEU A 146 -17.22 3.05 22.87
CA LEU A 146 -16.68 2.40 24.07
C LEU A 146 -16.88 3.26 25.32
N PHE A 147 -16.73 4.58 25.20
CA PHE A 147 -16.97 5.50 26.30
C PHE A 147 -18.45 5.56 26.68
N ASP A 148 -19.36 5.65 25.70
CA ASP A 148 -20.80 5.65 25.94
C ASP A 148 -21.26 4.34 26.60
N ALA A 149 -20.79 3.19 26.13
CA ALA A 149 -21.04 1.90 26.77
C ALA A 149 -20.56 1.87 28.24
N LYS A 150 -19.45 2.55 28.54
CA LYS A 150 -18.98 2.70 29.92
C LYS A 150 -19.91 3.58 30.76
N VAL A 151 -20.50 4.63 30.18
CA VAL A 151 -21.53 5.44 30.85
C VAL A 151 -22.76 4.59 31.14
N GLN A 152 -23.30 3.91 30.12
CA GLN A 152 -24.46 3.01 30.24
C GLN A 152 -24.24 1.93 31.31
N PHE A 153 -23.03 1.38 31.41
CA PHE A 153 -22.70 0.41 32.46
C PHE A 153 -22.70 1.04 33.86
N LYS A 154 -22.24 2.29 33.98
CA LYS A 154 -22.19 3.01 35.26
C LYS A 154 -23.53 3.64 35.68
N SER A 155 -24.46 3.81 34.75
CA SER A 155 -25.85 4.18 35.02
C SER A 155 -26.78 2.96 35.18
N ASP A 156 -26.23 1.74 35.25
CA ASP A 156 -26.96 0.48 35.37
C ASP A 156 -27.94 0.20 34.21
N GLU A 157 -27.73 0.80 33.02
CA GLU A 157 -28.54 0.58 31.81
C GLU A 157 -28.17 -0.73 31.09
N ILE A 158 -26.91 -1.15 31.19
CA ILE A 158 -26.42 -2.41 30.61
C ILE A 158 -25.72 -3.29 31.65
N SER A 159 -25.78 -4.60 31.43
CA SER A 159 -25.12 -5.59 32.30
C SER A 159 -23.59 -5.58 32.14
N ASP A 160 -22.88 -6.10 33.16
CA ASP A 160 -21.44 -6.34 33.11
C ASP A 160 -21.04 -7.23 31.92
N TYR A 161 -21.81 -8.29 31.67
CA TYR A 161 -21.62 -9.18 30.53
C TYR A 161 -21.71 -8.44 29.18
N THR A 162 -22.71 -7.56 29.04
CA THR A 162 -22.88 -6.75 27.83
C THR A 162 -21.71 -5.77 27.65
N PHE A 163 -21.31 -5.09 28.72
CA PHE A 163 -20.20 -4.15 28.69
C PHE A 163 -18.88 -4.81 28.30
N GLU A 164 -18.54 -5.96 28.90
CA GLU A 164 -17.32 -6.69 28.55
C GLU A 164 -17.34 -7.22 27.10
N SER A 165 -18.52 -7.58 26.58
CA SER A 165 -18.67 -7.94 25.17
C SER A 165 -18.38 -6.75 24.24
N VAL A 166 -18.96 -5.57 24.50
CA VAL A 166 -18.71 -4.35 23.71
C VAL A 166 -17.23 -3.98 23.76
N LYS A 167 -16.65 -3.96 24.96
CA LYS A 167 -15.24 -3.67 25.19
C LYS A 167 -14.32 -4.60 24.40
N LYS A 168 -14.60 -5.91 24.40
CA LYS A 168 -13.84 -6.89 23.60
C LYS A 168 -13.93 -6.60 22.10
N GLN A 169 -15.13 -6.33 21.60
CA GLN A 169 -15.35 -6.05 20.17
C GLN A 169 -14.67 -4.74 19.73
N CYS A 170 -14.78 -3.67 20.52
CA CYS A 170 -14.09 -2.41 20.28
C CYS A 170 -12.57 -2.59 20.27
N ASN A 171 -12.00 -3.28 21.27
CA ASN A 171 -10.56 -3.50 21.35
C ASN A 171 -10.04 -4.30 20.15
N ASN A 172 -10.75 -5.36 19.73
CA ASN A 172 -10.37 -6.14 18.54
C ASN A 172 -10.43 -5.30 17.25
N LEU A 173 -11.32 -4.31 17.17
CA LEU A 173 -11.39 -3.41 16.02
C LEU A 173 -10.24 -2.40 16.03
N LEU A 174 -9.97 -1.79 17.20
CA LEU A 174 -8.85 -0.87 17.40
C LEU A 174 -7.49 -1.52 17.12
N GLU A 175 -7.30 -2.78 17.52
CA GLU A 175 -6.07 -3.54 17.25
C GLU A 175 -5.85 -3.72 15.73
N ARG A 176 -6.90 -4.11 14.99
CA ARG A 176 -6.83 -4.26 13.53
C ARG A 176 -6.50 -2.95 12.83
N MET A 177 -7.15 -1.85 13.23
CA MET A 177 -6.87 -0.51 12.72
C MET A 177 -5.43 -0.08 13.01
N SER A 178 -4.92 -0.41 14.21
CA SER A 178 -3.54 -0.11 14.59
C SER A 178 -2.54 -0.85 13.69
N HIS A 179 -2.78 -2.13 13.41
CA HIS A 179 -1.92 -2.90 12.51
C HIS A 179 -1.90 -2.32 11.09
N GLU A 180 -3.07 -1.98 10.54
CA GLU A 180 -3.16 -1.33 9.22
C GLU A 180 -2.44 0.01 9.21
N ARG A 181 -2.67 0.86 10.21
CA ARG A 181 -2.03 2.16 10.35
C ARG A 181 -0.50 2.05 10.39
N VAL A 182 0.04 1.09 11.13
CA VAL A 182 1.49 0.86 11.19
C VAL A 182 2.02 0.49 9.81
N GLU A 183 1.32 -0.36 9.06
CA GLU A 183 1.74 -0.74 7.72
C GLU A 183 1.71 0.44 6.75
N VAL A 184 0.61 1.19 6.72
CA VAL A 184 0.45 2.37 5.86
C VAL A 184 1.57 3.39 6.11
N ASN A 185 1.85 3.71 7.38
CA ASN A 185 2.94 4.61 7.74
C ASN A 185 4.32 4.07 7.34
N ASN A 186 4.55 2.77 7.48
CA ASN A 186 5.81 2.15 7.07
C ASN A 186 6.00 2.21 5.55
N VAL A 187 4.92 2.06 4.77
CA VAL A 187 4.97 2.20 3.31
C VAL A 187 5.23 3.64 2.91
N GLN A 188 4.52 4.62 3.50
CA GLN A 188 4.77 6.04 3.25
C GLN A 188 6.23 6.42 3.53
N ARG A 189 6.81 5.97 4.64
CA ARG A 189 8.21 6.22 4.97
C ARG A 189 9.17 5.66 3.92
N ARG A 190 8.97 4.42 3.47
CA ARG A 190 9.82 3.78 2.47
C ARG A 190 9.71 4.45 1.10
N ILE A 191 8.54 4.96 0.77
CA ILE A 191 8.31 5.76 -0.43
C ILE A 191 9.12 7.06 -0.34
N GLU A 192 9.00 7.79 0.78
CA GLU A 192 9.72 9.04 1.01
C GLU A 192 11.26 8.85 0.95
N GLU A 193 11.78 7.79 1.58
CA GLU A 193 13.21 7.45 1.55
C GLU A 193 13.74 7.28 0.11
N LEU A 194 13.01 6.56 -0.76
CA LEU A 194 13.40 6.38 -2.16
C LEU A 194 13.23 7.65 -3.00
N SER A 195 12.27 8.51 -2.64
CA SER A 195 12.09 9.82 -3.29
C SER A 195 13.22 10.77 -2.96
N LEU A 196 13.69 10.81 -1.72
CA LEU A 196 14.90 11.55 -1.34
C LEU A 196 16.13 11.02 -2.10
N GLU A 197 16.33 9.71 -2.17
CA GLU A 197 17.43 9.12 -2.95
C GLU A 197 17.34 9.49 -4.45
N CYS A 198 16.13 9.52 -5.02
CA CYS A 198 15.89 9.93 -6.40
C CYS A 198 16.27 11.40 -6.63
N MET A 199 15.87 12.29 -5.72
CA MET A 199 16.22 13.71 -5.78
C MET A 199 17.73 13.92 -5.72
N GLU A 200 18.43 13.26 -4.80
CA GLU A 200 19.89 13.36 -4.67
C GLU A 200 20.64 12.93 -5.94
N LEU A 201 20.17 11.90 -6.64
CA LEU A 201 20.82 11.39 -7.86
C LEU A 201 20.51 12.20 -9.12
N THR A 202 19.36 12.86 -9.14
CA THR A 202 18.87 13.59 -10.32
C THR A 202 19.12 15.09 -10.23
N GLN A 203 19.59 15.58 -9.08
CA GLN A 203 20.06 16.96 -8.92
C GLN A 203 21.20 17.26 -9.91
N PRO A 204 21.13 18.37 -10.66
CA PRO A 204 22.25 18.83 -11.47
C PRO A 204 23.43 19.21 -10.56
N LYS A 205 24.62 18.72 -10.90
CA LYS A 205 25.90 18.86 -10.14
C LYS A 205 26.46 20.30 -10.03
N THR A 206 25.62 21.35 -10.11
CA THR A 206 26.09 22.75 -10.32
C THR A 206 26.11 23.63 -9.06
N GLU A 207 25.83 23.12 -7.85
CA GLU A 207 25.77 23.97 -6.65
C GLU A 207 26.64 23.53 -5.46
N MET A 208 27.69 22.72 -5.67
CA MET A 208 28.71 22.48 -4.62
C MET A 208 30.00 23.30 -4.77
N ILE A 209 30.11 24.17 -5.77
CA ILE A 209 31.34 24.98 -6.01
C ILE A 209 31.16 26.46 -5.62
N GLN A 210 29.94 26.97 -5.41
CA GLN A 210 29.74 28.40 -5.11
C GLN A 210 29.66 28.77 -3.62
N GLU A 211 29.32 27.86 -2.70
CA GLU A 211 29.29 28.22 -1.26
C GLU A 211 30.67 28.29 -0.61
N SER A 212 31.71 27.64 -1.17
CA SER A 212 33.07 27.73 -0.64
C SER A 212 33.80 29.03 -1.02
N ALA A 213 33.30 29.79 -1.99
CA ALA A 213 33.93 31.03 -2.44
C ALA A 213 33.39 32.30 -1.76
N VAL A 214 32.25 32.22 -1.06
CA VAL A 214 31.65 33.38 -0.37
C VAL A 214 32.17 33.53 1.07
N SER A 215 32.91 32.54 1.61
CA SER A 215 33.57 32.65 2.92
C SER A 215 34.92 33.38 2.88
N TYR A 216 35.39 33.85 1.72
CA TYR A 216 36.68 34.53 1.53
C TYR A 216 36.58 35.84 0.72
N LEU A 217 35.45 36.53 0.80
CA LEU A 217 35.31 37.94 0.41
C LEU A 217 34.59 38.71 1.52
#